data_AF-A0A1Q3GXK8-F1
#
_entry.id   AF-A0A1Q3GXK8-F1
#
_cell.length_a   1.000
_cell.length_b   1.000
_cell.length_c   1.000
_cell.angle_alpha   90.00
_cell.angle_beta   90.00
_cell.angle_gamma   90.00
#
_symmetry.space_group_name_H-M   'P 1'
#
loop_
_entity.id
_entity.type
_entity.pdbx_description
1 polymer ?
#
loop_
_entity_poly.entity_id
_entity_poly.type
_entity_poly.pdbx_seq_one_letter_code
_entity_poly.pdbx_strand_id
1 'polypeptide(L)'
;MLDTELNKWFISPRGENQAYIYDYFSNIIEQLTKVLGNASERVLIPKPTRDVSLIDNLNKEHSLDEVLDKLMVLYNSSMNASSDGYIGQMDSIPNIGAIAGDLVTAAINNNMLAHEMSPVLSWLEQQLVTRFCQWFGFGAQSGGIMTSGGTLANLQALTLARNVKLELESGNLLRLEK
;
A
#
# COMPACT_ATOMS: atom_id res chain seq x y z
N MET A 1 23.59 -20.63 9.55
CA MET A 1 22.73 -21.24 8.51
C MET A 1 21.33 -21.07 9.05
N LEU A 2 20.44 -20.36 8.34
CA LEU A 2 19.05 -20.25 8.78
C LEU A 2 18.43 -21.65 8.77
N ASP A 3 17.53 -21.93 9.71
CA ASP A 3 16.78 -23.19 9.75
C ASP A 3 16.13 -23.43 8.37
N THR A 4 16.20 -24.66 7.86
CA THR A 4 15.54 -25.07 6.62
C THR A 4 14.03 -24.76 6.62
N GLU A 5 13.39 -24.77 7.79
CA GLU A 5 11.98 -24.37 7.92
C GLU A 5 11.77 -22.85 7.78
N LEU A 6 12.70 -22.02 8.29
CA LEU A 6 12.64 -20.56 8.16
C LEU A 6 12.77 -20.10 6.70
N ASN A 7 13.49 -20.86 5.87
CA ASN A 7 13.68 -20.56 4.46
C ASN A 7 12.41 -20.71 3.60
N LYS A 8 11.28 -21.17 4.15
CA LYS A 8 9.97 -21.11 3.49
C LYS A 8 9.24 -19.79 3.74
N TRP A 9 9.55 -19.12 4.84
CA TRP A 9 8.83 -17.92 5.31
C TRP A 9 9.51 -16.60 4.91
N PHE A 10 10.81 -16.64 4.60
CA PHE A 10 11.60 -15.45 4.28
C PHE A 10 12.47 -15.68 3.04
N ILE A 11 12.77 -14.61 2.31
CA ILE A 11 13.74 -14.66 1.21
C ILE A 11 15.15 -14.73 1.82
N SER A 12 15.91 -15.78 1.51
CA SER A 12 17.27 -15.93 2.02
C SER A 12 18.17 -14.83 1.42
N PRO A 13 18.94 -14.08 2.25
CA PRO A 13 19.82 -13.02 1.77
C PRO A 13 21.02 -13.54 0.96
N ARG A 14 21.19 -14.88 0.90
CA ARG A 14 22.25 -15.56 0.15
C ARG A 14 21.73 -16.35 -1.05
N GLY A 15 20.44 -16.23 -1.36
CA GLY A 15 19.81 -16.90 -2.51
C GLY A 15 19.55 -18.40 -2.32
N GLU A 16 19.66 -18.92 -1.09
CA GLU A 16 19.55 -20.36 -0.80
C GLU A 16 18.18 -20.95 -1.17
N ASN A 17 17.12 -20.12 -1.19
CA ASN A 17 15.76 -20.52 -1.55
C ASN A 17 15.23 -19.80 -2.80
N GLN A 18 16.10 -19.24 -3.64
CA GLN A 18 15.70 -18.39 -4.78
C GLN A 18 14.74 -19.09 -5.75
N ALA A 19 14.95 -20.38 -6.04
CA ALA A 19 14.07 -21.15 -6.92
C ALA A 19 12.63 -21.26 -6.36
N TYR A 20 12.51 -21.52 -5.06
CA TYR A 20 11.21 -21.57 -4.38
C TYR A 20 10.51 -20.20 -4.40
N ILE A 21 11.25 -19.12 -4.11
CA ILE A 21 10.71 -17.75 -4.15
C ILE A 21 10.23 -17.38 -5.55
N TYR A 22 10.99 -17.72 -6.58
CA TYR A 22 10.60 -17.48 -7.97
C TYR A 22 9.29 -18.20 -8.32
N ASP A 23 9.19 -19.49 -7.97
CA ASP A 23 7.98 -20.28 -8.23
C ASP A 23 6.77 -19.71 -7.47
N TYR A 24 6.94 -19.38 -6.19
CA TYR A 24 5.89 -18.79 -5.35
C TYR A 24 5.33 -17.48 -5.95
N PHE A 25 6.19 -16.53 -6.30
CA PHE A 25 5.75 -15.27 -6.91
C PHE A 25 5.20 -15.46 -8.33
N SER A 26 5.76 -16.36 -9.12
CA SER A 26 5.30 -16.61 -10.49
C SER A 26 3.85 -17.10 -10.52
N ASN A 27 3.49 -18.03 -9.63
CA ASN A 27 2.12 -18.54 -9.51
C ASN A 27 1.14 -17.43 -9.08
N ILE A 28 1.51 -16.60 -8.10
CA ILE A 28 0.66 -15.47 -7.66
C ILE A 28 0.49 -14.43 -8.78
N ILE A 29 1.56 -14.07 -9.47
CA ILE A 29 1.51 -13.11 -10.59
C ILE A 29 0.69 -13.67 -11.75
N GLU A 30 0.84 -14.95 -12.06
CA GLU A 30 0.03 -15.62 -13.09
C GLU A 30 -1.47 -15.58 -12.74
N GLN A 31 -1.83 -15.88 -11.49
CA GLN A 31 -3.22 -15.77 -11.03
C GLN A 31 -3.72 -14.33 -11.10
N LEU A 32 -2.97 -13.36 -10.56
CA LEU A 32 -3.31 -11.94 -10.55
C LEU A 32 -3.56 -11.42 -11.98
N THR A 33 -2.66 -11.72 -12.91
CA THR A 33 -2.76 -11.27 -14.30
C THR A 33 -3.95 -11.88 -15.02
N LYS A 34 -4.25 -13.16 -14.80
CA LYS A 34 -5.49 -13.79 -15.31
C LYS A 34 -6.74 -13.11 -14.75
N VAL A 35 -6.77 -12.84 -13.45
CA VAL A 35 -7.93 -12.23 -12.79
C VAL A 35 -8.17 -10.79 -13.26
N LEU A 36 -7.11 -9.98 -13.37
CA LEU A 36 -7.21 -8.59 -13.80
C LEU A 36 -7.43 -8.46 -15.31
N GLY A 37 -6.83 -9.36 -16.11
CA GLY A 37 -7.01 -9.39 -17.56
C GLY A 37 -8.42 -9.77 -18.01
N ASN A 38 -9.19 -10.43 -17.15
CA ASN A 38 -10.59 -10.80 -17.39
C ASN A 38 -11.55 -10.05 -16.45
N ALA A 39 -11.17 -8.85 -15.99
CA ALA A 39 -11.97 -8.09 -15.04
C ALA A 39 -13.39 -7.77 -15.53
N SER A 40 -13.60 -7.58 -16.85
CA SER A 40 -14.93 -7.29 -17.40
C SER A 40 -15.92 -8.46 -17.29
N GLU A 41 -15.44 -9.69 -17.10
CA GLU A 41 -16.29 -10.88 -16.91
C GLU A 41 -16.76 -11.06 -15.46
N ARG A 42 -16.12 -10.36 -14.52
CA ARG A 42 -16.40 -10.46 -13.09
C ARG A 42 -17.52 -9.52 -12.65
N VAL A 43 -18.20 -9.91 -11.58
CA VAL A 43 -19.22 -9.06 -10.92
C VAL A 43 -18.60 -7.73 -10.46
N LEU A 44 -19.27 -6.63 -10.79
CA LEU A 44 -18.87 -5.25 -10.45
C LEU A 44 -18.78 -5.03 -8.93
N ILE A 45 -19.87 -5.33 -8.24
CA ILE A 45 -20.01 -5.21 -6.79
C ILE A 45 -20.55 -6.53 -6.28
N PRO A 46 -19.67 -7.42 -5.80
CA PRO A 46 -20.10 -8.67 -5.17
C PRO A 46 -21.03 -8.39 -3.99
N LYS A 47 -21.97 -9.30 -3.73
CA LYS A 47 -22.77 -9.22 -2.50
C LYS A 47 -21.82 -9.38 -1.31
N PRO A 48 -21.92 -8.52 -0.27
CA PRO A 48 -21.11 -8.68 0.93
C PRO A 48 -21.26 -10.09 1.49
N THR A 49 -20.18 -10.85 1.48
CA THR A 49 -20.09 -12.14 2.13
C THR A 49 -19.60 -11.93 3.56
N ARG A 50 -20.17 -12.66 4.50
CA ARG A 50 -19.63 -12.75 5.88
C ARG A 50 -18.75 -14.00 6.00
N ASP A 51 -17.98 -14.27 4.95
CA ASP A 51 -17.11 -15.43 4.90
C ASP A 51 -15.89 -15.17 5.79
N VAL A 52 -15.93 -15.74 6.99
CA VAL A 52 -14.82 -15.67 7.95
C VAL A 52 -13.83 -16.83 7.77
N SER A 53 -14.04 -17.73 6.80
CA SER A 53 -13.16 -18.89 6.60
C SER A 53 -11.73 -18.50 6.22
N LEU A 54 -11.53 -17.30 5.67
CA LEU A 54 -10.20 -16.74 5.40
C LEU A 54 -9.34 -16.60 6.66
N ILE A 55 -9.95 -16.46 7.83
CA ILE A 55 -9.27 -16.37 9.12
C ILE A 55 -9.34 -17.68 9.92
N ASP A 56 -9.82 -18.77 9.32
CA ASP A 56 -9.74 -20.08 9.95
C ASP A 56 -8.32 -20.62 9.83
N ASN A 57 -7.89 -21.39 10.84
CA ASN A 57 -6.58 -22.04 10.87
C ASN A 57 -5.37 -21.08 10.68
N LEU A 58 -5.44 -19.87 11.24
CA LEU A 58 -4.31 -18.91 11.22
C LEU A 58 -3.02 -19.46 11.83
N ASN A 59 -3.13 -20.45 12.72
CA ASN A 59 -2.02 -21.10 13.38
C ASN A 59 -1.41 -22.28 12.60
N LYS A 60 -1.89 -22.54 11.38
CA LYS A 60 -1.37 -23.60 10.51
C LYS A 60 -0.63 -23.00 9.32
N GLU A 61 0.42 -23.69 8.88
CA GLU A 61 1.02 -23.45 7.59
C GLU A 61 0.03 -23.81 6.48
N HIS A 62 -0.03 -22.97 5.44
CA HIS A 62 -0.87 -23.17 4.26
C HIS A 62 0.06 -23.41 3.08
N SER A 63 -0.26 -24.41 2.26
CA SER A 63 0.40 -24.65 0.98
C SER A 63 0.16 -23.49 0.01
N LEU A 64 0.98 -23.40 -1.04
CA LEU A 64 0.79 -22.39 -2.08
C LEU A 64 -0.60 -22.52 -2.75
N ASP A 65 -1.07 -23.74 -3.00
CA ASP A 65 -2.41 -23.97 -3.57
C ASP A 65 -3.52 -23.44 -2.66
N GLU A 66 -3.44 -23.69 -1.35
CA GLU A 66 -4.40 -23.13 -0.38
C GLU A 66 -4.34 -21.60 -0.32
N VAL A 67 -3.16 -21.00 -0.46
CA VAL A 67 -3.01 -19.54 -0.56
C VAL A 67 -3.67 -19.02 -1.84
N LEU A 68 -3.43 -19.65 -2.99
CA LEU A 68 -4.03 -19.29 -4.26
C LEU A 68 -5.56 -19.42 -4.24
N ASP A 69 -6.10 -20.45 -3.60
CA ASP A 69 -7.54 -20.62 -3.41
C ASP A 69 -8.13 -19.49 -2.56
N LYS A 70 -7.47 -19.13 -1.46
CA LYS A 70 -7.86 -18.00 -0.60
C LYS A 70 -7.81 -16.66 -1.34
N LEU A 71 -6.79 -16.44 -2.18
CA LEU A 71 -6.71 -15.25 -3.03
C LEU A 71 -7.87 -15.18 -4.02
N MET A 72 -8.31 -16.30 -4.60
CA MET A 72 -9.50 -16.34 -5.47
C MET A 72 -10.78 -15.93 -4.74
N VAL A 73 -10.95 -16.34 -3.48
CA VAL A 73 -12.07 -15.89 -2.64
C VAL A 73 -12.02 -14.37 -2.45
N LEU A 74 -10.83 -13.81 -2.17
CA LEU A 74 -10.64 -12.35 -2.06
C LEU A 74 -10.97 -11.63 -3.36
N TYR A 75 -10.46 -12.10 -4.50
CA TYR A 75 -10.76 -11.49 -5.79
C TYR A 75 -12.27 -11.50 -6.06
N ASN A 76 -12.94 -12.64 -5.92
CA ASN A 76 -14.37 -12.77 -6.20
C ASN A 76 -15.26 -11.98 -5.24
N SER A 77 -14.77 -11.68 -4.03
CA SER A 77 -15.51 -10.92 -3.01
C SER A 77 -15.16 -9.42 -3.02
N SER A 78 -14.17 -9.00 -3.79
CA SER A 78 -13.72 -7.60 -3.87
C SER A 78 -14.50 -6.80 -4.91
N MET A 79 -14.71 -5.52 -4.63
CA MET A 79 -15.19 -4.56 -5.62
C MET A 79 -14.27 -4.57 -6.86
N ASN A 80 -14.87 -4.51 -8.04
CA ASN A 80 -14.16 -4.60 -9.30
C ASN A 80 -14.15 -3.24 -10.01
N ALA A 81 -13.22 -2.37 -9.61
CA ALA A 81 -12.99 -1.07 -10.24
C ALA A 81 -12.40 -1.18 -11.66
N SER A 82 -11.90 -2.36 -12.04
CA SER A 82 -11.27 -2.62 -13.33
C SER A 82 -12.26 -3.08 -14.42
N SER A 83 -13.53 -3.28 -14.08
CA SER A 83 -14.58 -3.60 -15.06
C SER A 83 -15.01 -2.36 -15.82
N ASP A 84 -15.28 -2.51 -17.12
CA ASP A 84 -15.74 -1.43 -18.00
C ASP A 84 -17.04 -0.74 -17.52
N GLY A 85 -17.84 -1.43 -16.70
CA GLY A 85 -19.11 -0.91 -16.17
C GLY A 85 -18.98 -0.12 -14.86
N TYR A 86 -17.80 -0.05 -14.24
CA TYR A 86 -17.64 0.57 -12.92
C TYR A 86 -17.48 2.10 -13.04
N ILE A 87 -18.52 2.84 -12.66
CA ILE A 87 -18.56 4.32 -12.72
C ILE A 87 -19.16 4.96 -11.44
N GLY A 88 -19.15 4.21 -10.33
CA GLY A 88 -19.94 4.57 -9.14
C GLY A 88 -19.23 5.42 -8.08
N GLN A 89 -17.89 5.38 -8.00
CA GLN A 89 -17.10 6.05 -6.95
C GLN A 89 -15.78 6.60 -7.51
N MET A 90 -15.01 7.29 -6.67
CA MET A 90 -13.66 7.79 -6.98
C MET A 90 -12.57 6.72 -6.82
N ASP A 91 -12.92 5.46 -7.02
CA ASP A 91 -12.03 4.30 -6.98
C ASP A 91 -11.88 3.77 -8.41
N SER A 92 -10.69 3.95 -8.98
CA SER A 92 -10.42 3.62 -10.39
C SER A 92 -9.53 2.39 -10.53
N ILE A 93 -9.46 1.86 -11.74
CA ILE A 93 -8.46 0.85 -12.11
C ILE A 93 -7.04 1.33 -11.73
N PRO A 94 -6.25 0.53 -11.00
CA PRO A 94 -4.90 0.92 -10.63
C PRO A 94 -3.96 0.94 -11.84
N ASN A 95 -3.02 1.89 -11.85
CA ASN A 95 -1.92 1.91 -12.81
C ASN A 95 -0.96 0.73 -12.54
N ILE A 96 -0.48 0.06 -13.59
CA ILE A 96 0.44 -1.10 -13.48
C ILE A 96 1.71 -0.74 -12.67
N GLY A 97 2.24 0.47 -12.86
CA GLY A 97 3.38 1.00 -12.11
C GLY A 97 3.08 1.23 -10.63
N ALA A 98 1.83 1.52 -10.26
CA ALA A 98 1.42 1.61 -8.85
C ALA A 98 1.44 0.22 -8.18
N ILE A 99 0.89 -0.80 -8.84
CA ILE A 99 0.91 -2.19 -8.36
C ILE A 99 2.37 -2.67 -8.18
N ALA A 100 3.20 -2.45 -9.20
CA ALA A 100 4.62 -2.83 -9.14
C ALA A 100 5.37 -2.03 -8.06
N GLY A 101 5.04 -0.74 -7.90
CA GLY A 101 5.57 0.12 -6.85
C GLY A 101 5.31 -0.46 -5.46
N ASP A 102 4.06 -0.83 -5.17
CA ASP A 102 3.68 -1.43 -3.88
C ASP A 102 4.39 -2.77 -3.62
N LEU A 103 4.54 -3.61 -4.64
CA LEU A 103 5.31 -4.86 -4.51
C LEU A 103 6.77 -4.58 -4.13
N VAL A 104 7.41 -3.63 -4.81
CA VAL A 104 8.81 -3.29 -4.56
C VAL A 104 8.99 -2.62 -3.20
N THR A 105 8.13 -1.65 -2.85
CA THR A 105 8.21 -0.94 -1.56
C THR A 105 7.96 -1.88 -0.39
N ALA A 106 7.01 -2.82 -0.51
CA ALA A 106 6.79 -3.88 0.48
C ALA A 106 8.02 -4.79 0.63
N ALA A 107 8.69 -5.14 -0.48
CA ALA A 107 9.86 -6.00 -0.46
C ALA A 107 11.08 -5.35 0.21
N ILE A 108 11.33 -4.04 -0.04
CA ILE A 108 12.46 -3.32 0.60
C ILE A 108 12.15 -2.84 2.02
N ASN A 109 10.87 -2.75 2.40
CA ASN A 109 10.39 -2.50 3.75
C ASN A 109 11.11 -1.36 4.50
N ASN A 110 11.35 -0.25 3.80
CA ASN A 110 11.97 0.95 4.38
C ASN A 110 10.92 1.77 5.15
N ASN A 111 11.37 2.56 6.12
CA ASN A 111 10.48 3.35 6.98
C ASN A 111 10.72 4.85 6.80
N MET A 112 9.65 5.58 6.45
CA MET A 112 9.66 7.03 6.22
C MET A 112 9.79 7.86 7.51
N LEU A 113 9.79 7.22 8.69
CA LEU A 113 9.93 7.85 10.00
C LEU A 113 11.21 8.68 10.15
N ALA A 114 12.33 8.18 9.63
CA ALA A 114 13.63 8.82 9.75
C ALA A 114 14.45 8.62 8.49
N HIS A 115 15.29 9.60 8.15
CA HIS A 115 16.12 9.56 6.95
C HIS A 115 17.03 8.33 6.90
N GLU A 116 17.62 7.92 8.01
CA GLU A 116 18.46 6.71 8.09
C GLU A 116 17.69 5.41 7.81
N MET A 117 16.36 5.39 7.98
CA MET A 117 15.51 4.22 7.74
C MET A 117 14.92 4.21 6.31
N SER A 118 15.10 5.28 5.54
CA SER A 118 14.59 5.45 4.18
C SER A 118 15.43 6.44 3.36
N PRO A 119 16.76 6.25 3.26
CA PRO A 119 17.71 7.28 2.83
C PRO A 119 17.41 7.87 1.45
N VAL A 120 17.05 7.00 0.50
CA VAL A 120 16.70 7.43 -0.86
C VAL A 120 15.22 7.80 -0.97
N LEU A 121 14.33 7.08 -0.29
CA LEU A 121 12.88 7.29 -0.42
C LEU A 121 12.44 8.61 0.23
N SER A 122 12.98 8.95 1.40
CA SER A 122 12.75 10.24 2.06
C SER A 122 13.09 11.42 1.13
N TRP A 123 14.25 11.35 0.48
CA TRP A 123 14.68 12.40 -0.44
C TRP A 123 13.80 12.43 -1.70
N LEU A 124 13.47 11.27 -2.26
CA LEU A 124 12.59 11.15 -3.41
C LEU A 124 11.21 11.76 -3.14
N GLU A 125 10.63 11.51 -1.96
CA GLU A 125 9.36 12.10 -1.55
C GLU A 125 9.44 13.63 -1.54
N GLN A 126 10.47 14.19 -0.90
CA GLN A 126 10.68 15.65 -0.86
C GLN A 126 10.75 16.25 -2.27
N GLN A 127 11.54 15.64 -3.17
CA GLN A 127 11.67 16.13 -4.55
C GLN A 127 10.35 16.04 -5.32
N LEU A 128 9.60 14.95 -5.13
CA LEU A 128 8.30 14.75 -5.78
C LEU A 128 7.27 15.78 -5.29
N VAL A 129 7.18 16.01 -3.98
CA VAL A 129 6.27 17.01 -3.42
C VAL A 129 6.66 18.42 -3.86
N THR A 130 7.95 18.77 -3.87
CA THR A 130 8.41 20.05 -4.43
C THR A 130 7.99 20.21 -5.89
N ARG A 131 8.04 19.14 -6.69
CA ARG A 131 7.54 19.16 -8.07
C ARG A 131 6.03 19.40 -8.12
N PHE A 132 5.24 18.79 -7.24
CA PHE A 132 3.80 19.06 -7.15
C PHE A 132 3.54 20.53 -6.78
N CYS A 133 4.24 21.08 -5.78
CA CYS A 133 4.12 22.49 -5.42
C CYS A 133 4.35 23.42 -6.63
N GLN A 134 5.34 23.11 -7.47
CA GLN A 134 5.60 23.87 -8.70
C GLN A 134 4.44 23.77 -9.69
N TRP A 135 3.85 22.58 -9.88
CA TRP A 135 2.68 22.40 -10.76
C TRP A 135 1.45 23.17 -10.28
N PHE A 136 1.27 23.32 -8.96
CA PHE A 136 0.21 24.13 -8.36
C PHE A 136 0.54 25.63 -8.29
N GLY A 137 1.71 26.07 -8.77
CA GLY A 137 2.11 27.48 -8.79
C GLY A 137 2.53 28.05 -7.44
N PHE A 138 2.92 27.19 -6.49
CA PHE A 138 3.44 27.64 -5.20
C PHE A 138 4.89 28.15 -5.29
N GLY A 139 5.30 28.95 -4.30
CA GLY A 139 6.61 29.59 -4.27
C GLY A 139 7.77 28.63 -4.03
N ALA A 140 9.00 29.12 -4.23
CA ALA A 140 10.22 28.30 -4.11
C ALA A 140 10.47 27.73 -2.69
N GLN A 141 9.82 28.29 -1.66
CA GLN A 141 9.91 27.81 -0.28
C GLN A 141 8.82 26.77 0.06
N SER A 142 7.98 26.38 -0.90
CA SER A 142 6.90 25.43 -0.67
C SER A 142 7.39 23.98 -0.70
N GLY A 143 6.73 23.14 0.09
CA GLY A 143 6.99 21.72 0.19
C GLY A 143 5.86 21.04 0.95
N GLY A 144 6.10 19.81 1.39
CA GLY A 144 5.13 19.03 2.14
C GLY A 144 5.60 17.59 2.32
N ILE A 145 4.66 16.75 2.73
CA ILE A 145 4.85 15.32 2.96
C ILE A 145 3.70 14.56 2.31
N MET A 146 3.95 13.30 1.97
CA MET A 146 2.86 12.39 1.63
C MET A 146 2.13 11.98 2.91
N THR A 147 0.82 11.76 2.81
CA THR A 147 0.01 11.27 3.93
C THR A 147 -0.87 10.11 3.46
N SER A 148 -1.26 9.24 4.37
CA SER A 148 -2.13 8.09 4.09
C SER A 148 -3.59 8.52 3.90
N GLY A 149 -3.84 9.27 2.82
CA GLY A 149 -5.15 9.76 2.42
C GLY A 149 -5.39 11.25 2.73
N GLY A 150 -6.27 11.86 1.94
CA GLY A 150 -6.57 13.30 2.01
C GLY A 150 -7.13 13.77 3.36
N THR A 151 -7.75 12.88 4.14
CA THR A 151 -8.22 13.21 5.50
C THR A 151 -7.05 13.59 6.41
N LEU A 152 -5.92 12.87 6.35
CA LEU A 152 -4.74 13.19 7.14
C LEU A 152 -4.04 14.45 6.62
N ALA A 153 -4.01 14.67 5.30
CA ALA A 153 -3.54 15.93 4.73
C ALA A 153 -4.34 17.14 5.25
N ASN A 154 -5.67 17.04 5.24
CA ASN A 154 -6.55 18.10 5.76
C ASN A 154 -6.37 18.33 7.26
N LEU A 155 -6.25 17.25 8.04
CA LEU A 155 -6.00 17.34 9.48
C LEU A 155 -4.66 18.05 9.77
N GLN A 156 -3.61 17.70 9.03
CA GLN A 156 -2.30 18.34 9.14
C GLN A 156 -2.38 19.84 8.80
N ALA A 157 -3.05 20.19 7.70
CA ALA A 157 -3.23 21.58 7.29
C ALA A 157 -4.00 22.41 8.32
N LEU A 158 -5.12 21.88 8.85
CA LEU A 158 -5.91 22.54 9.89
C LEU A 158 -5.13 22.66 11.20
N THR A 159 -4.34 21.64 11.57
CA THR A 159 -3.49 21.68 12.76
C THR A 159 -2.43 22.76 12.65
N LEU A 160 -1.77 22.88 11.50
CA LEU A 160 -0.80 23.95 11.23
C LEU A 160 -1.48 25.33 11.27
N ALA A 161 -2.61 25.50 10.57
CA ALA A 161 -3.35 26.75 10.56
C ALA A 161 -3.80 27.18 11.98
N ARG A 162 -4.28 26.23 12.78
CA ARG A 162 -4.63 26.45 14.20
C ARG A 162 -3.41 26.88 15.00
N ASN A 163 -2.29 26.16 14.88
CA ASN A 163 -1.08 26.47 15.65
C ASN A 163 -0.52 27.85 15.31
N VAL A 164 -0.53 28.23 14.03
CA VAL A 164 -0.12 29.57 13.60
C VAL A 164 -1.10 30.63 14.13
N LYS A 165 -2.41 30.39 14.03
CA LYS A 165 -3.42 31.37 14.47
C LYS A 165 -3.43 31.60 15.99
N LEU A 166 -3.07 30.57 16.75
CA LEU A 166 -3.04 30.61 18.22
C LEU A 166 -1.62 30.78 18.79
N GLU A 167 -0.63 31.03 17.93
CA GLU A 167 0.77 31.27 18.34
C GLU A 167 1.35 30.13 19.21
N LEU A 168 1.03 28.87 18.85
CA LEU A 168 1.52 27.68 19.54
C LEU A 168 2.94 27.32 19.08
N GLU A 169 3.92 28.14 19.47
CA GLU A 169 5.33 28.06 19.02
C GLU A 169 6.10 26.82 19.51
N SER A 170 5.53 26.01 20.42
CA SER A 170 6.24 24.95 21.14
C SER A 170 5.61 23.55 21.06
N GLY A 171 4.67 23.31 20.14
CA GLY A 171 4.10 21.96 19.92
C GLY A 171 3.20 21.43 21.05
N ASN A 172 2.89 22.25 22.06
CA ASN A 172 1.97 21.86 23.13
C ASN A 172 0.52 21.95 22.65
N LEU A 173 -0.13 20.78 22.51
CA LEU A 173 -1.57 20.65 22.24
C LEU A 173 -2.47 21.15 23.40
N LEU A 174 -1.88 21.59 24.52
CA LEU A 174 -2.57 21.78 25.80
C LEU A 174 -2.80 23.23 26.24
N ARG A 175 -2.45 24.25 25.44
CA ARG A 175 -2.72 25.65 25.81
C ARG A 175 -3.80 26.29 24.95
N LEU A 176 -5.04 25.98 25.28
CA LEU A 176 -6.15 26.92 25.14
C LEU A 176 -6.45 27.44 26.54
N GLU A 177 -5.74 28.49 26.96
CA GLU A 177 -6.20 29.28 28.11
C GLU A 177 -7.43 30.08 27.66
N LYS A 178 -8.54 29.91 28.38
CA LYS A 178 -9.85 30.55 28.13
C LYS A 178 -9.82 32.04 28.40
#